data_AF-A0A3B0XMT7-F1
#
_entry.id   AF-A0A3B0XMT7-F1
#
_cell.length_a   1.000
_cell.length_b   1.000
_cell.length_c   1.000
_cell.angle_alpha   90.00
_cell.angle_beta   90.00
_cell.angle_gamma   90.00
#
_symmetry.space_group_name_H-M   'P 1'
#
loop_
_entity.id
_entity.type
_entity.pdbx_description
1 polymer ?
#
loop_
_entity_poly.entity_id
_entity_poly.type
_entity_poly.pdbx_seq_one_letter_code
_entity_poly.pdbx_strand_id
1 'polypeptide(L)'
;MSEYTTQARPYAKAAFEVAQSESKGAESKQAEWSDALQFIEAVVSNDDFAAVIDNPAMGADAKGEILIDICGDKLSATQKNLIKVMSENNRLMLMPEIVVLFEAHRAEAENTVEATATSAYA
;
A
#
# COMPACT_ATOMS: atom_id res chain seq x y z
N MET A 1 -3.35 -11.86 18.92
CA MET A 1 -2.25 -11.52 17.99
C MET A 1 -2.60 -12.19 16.68
N SER A 2 -3.24 -11.45 15.78
CA SER A 2 -3.69 -12.00 14.50
C SER A 2 -2.47 -12.35 13.65
N GLU A 3 -2.38 -13.58 13.16
CA GLU A 3 -1.29 -14.05 12.30
C GLU A 3 -1.12 -13.17 11.04
N TYR A 4 -2.20 -12.47 10.67
CA TYR A 4 -2.30 -11.49 9.58
C TYR A 4 -1.36 -10.28 9.73
N THR A 5 -1.22 -9.71 10.93
CA THR A 5 -0.37 -8.52 11.15
C THR A 5 1.12 -8.87 11.03
N THR A 6 1.51 -10.11 11.38
CA THR A 6 2.89 -10.60 11.22
C THR A 6 3.25 -10.76 9.74
N GLN A 7 2.28 -11.13 8.90
CA GLN A 7 2.48 -11.29 7.46
C GLN A 7 2.40 -9.97 6.69
N ALA A 8 1.55 -9.03 7.12
CA ALA A 8 1.39 -7.73 6.45
C ALA A 8 2.60 -6.79 6.63
N ARG A 9 3.25 -6.83 7.81
CA ARG A 9 4.44 -6.02 8.13
C ARG A 9 5.58 -6.05 7.10
N PRO A 10 6.11 -7.22 6.69
CA PRO A 10 7.20 -7.24 5.71
C PRO A 10 6.80 -6.62 4.37
N TYR A 11 5.53 -6.72 3.97
CA TYR A 11 5.06 -6.12 2.72
C TYR A 11 4.86 -4.61 2.83
N ALA A 12 4.25 -4.13 3.93
CA ALA A 12 4.13 -2.71 4.20
C ALA A 12 5.51 -2.04 4.25
N LYS A 13 6.47 -2.70 4.92
CA LYS A 13 7.86 -2.25 4.96
C LYS A 13 8.50 -2.26 3.57
N ALA A 14 8.35 -3.31 2.78
CA ALA A 14 8.90 -3.37 1.43
C ALA A 14 8.32 -2.27 0.52
N ALA A 15 7.01 -2.05 0.58
CA ALA A 15 6.35 -0.96 -0.15
C ALA A 15 6.88 0.42 0.29
N PHE A 16 7.10 0.62 1.59
CA PHE A 16 7.68 1.84 2.13
C PHE A 16 9.14 2.04 1.71
N GLU A 17 9.97 1.00 1.79
CA GLU A 17 11.37 1.04 1.34
C GLU A 17 11.46 1.34 -0.16
N VAL A 18 10.56 0.79 -0.97
CA VAL A 18 10.45 1.09 -2.41
C VAL A 18 10.05 2.56 -2.61
N ALA A 19 9.01 3.04 -1.93
CA ALA A 19 8.58 4.44 -2.02
C ALA A 19 9.70 5.41 -1.59
N GLN A 20 10.47 5.06 -0.56
CA GLN A 20 11.64 5.82 -0.13
C GLN A 20 12.78 5.75 -1.16
N SER A 21 13.02 4.58 -1.77
CA SER A 21 14.05 4.40 -2.81
C SER A 21 13.71 5.14 -4.10
N GLU A 22 12.42 5.27 -4.41
CA GLU A 22 11.94 6.09 -5.54
C GLU A 22 11.93 7.59 -5.21
N SER A 23 11.90 7.96 -3.93
CA SER A 23 11.97 9.36 -3.52
C SER A 23 13.35 9.92 -3.85
N LYS A 24 13.39 10.90 -4.76
CA LYS A 24 14.61 11.60 -5.17
C LYS A 24 14.56 13.04 -4.67
N GLY A 25 15.35 13.36 -3.66
CA GLY A 25 15.48 14.73 -3.14
C GLY A 25 14.28 15.15 -2.28
N ALA A 26 13.69 16.32 -2.57
CA ALA A 26 12.58 16.90 -1.81
C ALA A 26 11.19 16.36 -2.25
N GLU A 27 11.13 15.55 -3.31
CA GLU A 27 9.90 14.91 -3.79
C GLU A 27 9.74 13.53 -3.14
N SER A 28 8.97 13.49 -2.05
CA SER A 28 8.59 12.25 -1.39
C SER A 28 7.52 11.51 -2.21
N LYS A 29 7.95 10.47 -2.95
CA LYS A 29 7.07 9.50 -3.61
C LYS A 29 6.17 8.73 -2.63
N GLN A 30 6.45 8.85 -1.33
CA GLN A 30 5.65 8.32 -0.23
C GLN A 30 4.19 8.82 -0.27
N ALA A 31 3.94 10.08 -0.65
CA ALA A 31 2.59 10.62 -0.77
C ALA A 31 1.81 9.93 -1.91
N GLU A 32 2.42 9.83 -3.10
CA GLU A 32 1.84 9.12 -4.24
C GLU A 32 1.54 7.64 -3.93
N TRP A 33 2.44 6.99 -3.17
CA TRP A 33 2.21 5.63 -2.69
C TRP A 33 1.07 5.53 -1.68
N SER A 34 0.96 6.51 -0.78
CA SER A 34 -0.13 6.60 0.19
C SER A 34 -1.48 6.76 -0.53
N ASP A 35 -1.58 7.68 -1.49
CA ASP A 35 -2.80 7.90 -2.28
C ASP A 35 -3.19 6.65 -3.07
N ALA A 36 -2.22 6.00 -3.71
CA ALA A 36 -2.44 4.76 -4.44
C ALA A 36 -2.95 3.63 -3.52
N LEU A 37 -2.33 3.46 -2.35
CA LEU A 37 -2.73 2.45 -1.38
C LEU A 37 -4.12 2.73 -0.79
N GLN A 38 -4.42 3.97 -0.42
CA GLN A 38 -5.76 4.36 0.03
C GLN A 38 -6.82 4.12 -1.04
N PHE A 39 -6.51 4.39 -2.31
CA PHE A 39 -7.44 4.10 -3.39
C PHE A 39 -7.70 2.59 -3.52
N ILE A 40 -6.65 1.77 -3.40
CA ILE A 40 -6.81 0.31 -3.40
C ILE A 40 -7.64 -0.15 -2.20
N GLU A 41 -7.40 0.40 -1.01
CA GLU A 41 -8.18 0.09 0.19
C GLU A 41 -9.66 0.44 -0.01
N ALA A 42 -9.96 1.63 -0.55
CA ALA A 42 -11.33 2.02 -0.87
C ALA A 42 -12.02 1.08 -1.87
N VAL A 43 -11.27 0.55 -2.85
CA VAL A 43 -11.80 -0.45 -3.80
C VAL A 43 -12.00 -1.81 -3.12
N VAL A 44 -11.05 -2.27 -2.31
CA VAL A 44 -11.13 -3.55 -1.59
C VAL A 44 -12.21 -3.54 -0.50
N SER A 45 -12.43 -2.40 0.15
CA SER A 45 -13.47 -2.17 1.15
C SER A 45 -14.86 -2.00 0.53
N ASN A 46 -14.98 -1.95 -0.80
CA ASN A 46 -16.27 -1.90 -1.49
C ASN A 46 -16.93 -3.28 -1.52
N ASP A 47 -18.21 -3.38 -1.14
CA ASP A 47 -18.99 -4.62 -1.11
C ASP A 47 -18.98 -5.38 -2.46
N ASP A 48 -19.02 -4.67 -3.60
CA ASP A 48 -18.96 -5.29 -4.93
C ASP A 48 -17.62 -6.04 -5.15
N PHE A 49 -16.53 -5.45 -4.68
CA PHE A 49 -15.19 -6.04 -4.81
C PHE A 49 -14.94 -7.08 -3.72
N ALA A 50 -15.50 -6.91 -2.52
CA ALA A 50 -15.45 -7.91 -1.46
C ALA A 50 -16.10 -9.23 -1.92
N ALA A 51 -17.23 -9.16 -2.64
CA ALA A 51 -17.86 -10.33 -3.26
C ALA A 51 -16.96 -11.01 -4.31
N VAL A 52 -16.18 -10.23 -5.08
CA VAL A 52 -15.19 -10.73 -6.04
C VAL A 52 -14.03 -11.43 -5.31
N ILE A 53 -13.53 -10.84 -4.21
CA ILE A 53 -12.46 -11.43 -3.40
C ILE A 53 -12.95 -12.71 -2.71
N ASP A 54 -14.18 -12.75 -2.22
CA ASP A 54 -14.76 -13.93 -1.58
C ASP A 54 -15.09 -15.04 -2.58
N ASN A 55 -15.31 -14.70 -3.86
CA ASN A 55 -15.61 -15.68 -4.90
C ASN A 55 -14.43 -16.64 -5.15
N PRO A 56 -14.57 -17.95 -4.82
CA PRO A 56 -13.52 -18.94 -5.02
C PRO A 56 -13.38 -19.39 -6.49
N ALA A 57 -14.35 -19.07 -7.35
CA ALA A 57 -14.29 -19.40 -8.77
C ALA A 57 -13.37 -18.46 -9.58
N MET A 58 -13.03 -17.30 -9.03
CA MET A 58 -12.07 -16.37 -9.63
C MET A 58 -10.65 -16.69 -9.19
N GLY A 59 -9.77 -16.86 -10.17
CA GLY A 59 -8.33 -17.02 -9.95
C GLY A 59 -7.75 -15.80 -9.24
N ALA A 60 -6.74 -16.05 -8.40
CA ALA A 60 -6.12 -15.01 -7.60
C ALA A 60 -5.52 -13.91 -8.49
N ASP A 61 -4.87 -14.27 -9.60
CA ASP A 61 -4.39 -13.36 -10.65
C ASP A 61 -5.49 -12.46 -11.25
N ALA A 62 -6.66 -13.04 -11.56
CA ALA A 62 -7.76 -12.30 -12.15
C ALA A 62 -8.26 -11.20 -11.21
N LYS A 63 -8.32 -11.47 -9.89
CA LYS A 63 -8.69 -10.47 -8.88
C LYS A 63 -7.69 -9.31 -8.85
N GLY A 64 -6.40 -9.62 -8.97
CA GLY A 64 -5.33 -8.63 -9.06
C GLY A 64 -5.43 -7.78 -10.33
N GLU A 65 -5.70 -8.40 -11.48
CA GLU A 65 -5.89 -7.68 -12.75
C GLU A 65 -7.08 -6.73 -12.69
N ILE A 66 -8.23 -7.15 -12.14
CA ILE A 66 -9.40 -6.27 -12.01
C ILE A 66 -9.06 -5.07 -11.11
N LEU A 67 -8.34 -5.29 -10.00
CA LEU A 67 -7.91 -4.21 -9.14
C LEU A 67 -7.02 -3.19 -9.88
N ILE A 68 -6.07 -3.70 -10.69
CA ILE A 68 -5.19 -2.88 -11.53
C ILE A 68 -5.99 -2.15 -12.60
N ASP A 69 -7.01 -2.78 -13.19
CA ASP A 69 -7.88 -2.19 -14.22
C ASP A 69 -8.75 -1.05 -13.63
N ILE A 70 -9.34 -1.25 -12.45
CA ILE A 70 -10.11 -0.23 -11.72
C ILE A 70 -9.23 0.98 -11.38
N CYS A 71 -8.01 0.73 -10.90
CA CYS A 71 -7.06 1.79 -10.59
C CYS A 71 -6.43 2.42 -11.86
N GLY A 72 -6.47 1.70 -12.98
CA GLY A 72 -5.99 2.13 -14.28
C GLY A 72 -4.54 2.62 -14.29
N ASP A 73 -4.31 3.75 -14.93
CA ASP A 73 -3.01 4.40 -15.06
C ASP A 73 -2.62 5.30 -13.87
N LYS A 74 -3.43 5.33 -12.81
CA LYS A 74 -3.06 6.05 -11.57
C LYS A 74 -1.97 5.31 -10.79
N LEU A 75 -1.79 4.01 -11.03
CA LEU A 75 -0.76 3.20 -10.38
C LEU A 75 0.55 3.20 -11.18
N SER A 76 1.66 3.39 -10.48
CA SER A 76 3.00 3.15 -11.01
C SER A 76 3.25 1.67 -11.26
N ALA A 77 4.24 1.34 -12.11
CA ALA A 77 4.61 -0.03 -12.39
C ALA A 77 4.92 -0.83 -11.11
N THR A 78 5.55 -0.18 -10.14
CA THR A 78 5.93 -0.81 -8.88
C THR A 78 4.73 -1.08 -7.98
N GLN A 79 3.73 -0.19 -7.97
CA GLN A 79 2.48 -0.39 -7.25
C GLN A 79 1.64 -1.51 -7.91
N LYS A 80 1.58 -1.56 -9.25
CA LYS A 80 0.95 -2.67 -9.99
C LYS A 80 1.61 -4.01 -9.68
N ASN A 81 2.94 -4.04 -9.55
CA ASN A 81 3.67 -5.26 -9.16
C ASN A 81 3.35 -5.70 -7.73
N LEU A 82 3.19 -4.77 -6.79
CA LEU A 82 2.76 -5.11 -5.43
C LEU A 82 1.40 -5.82 -5.45
N ILE A 83 0.43 -5.27 -6.20
CA ILE A 83 -0.90 -5.87 -6.35
C ILE A 83 -0.81 -7.27 -6.93
N LYS A 84 0.01 -7.49 -7.97
CA LYS A 84 0.22 -8.81 -8.57
C LYS A 84 0.76 -9.82 -7.56
N VAL A 85 1.81 -9.46 -6.81
CA VAL A 85 2.38 -10.35 -5.79
C VAL A 85 1.36 -10.66 -4.70
N MET A 86 0.55 -9.67 -4.29
CA MET A 86 -0.54 -9.88 -3.32
C MET A 86 -1.62 -10.80 -3.85
N SER A 87 -1.99 -10.63 -5.12
CA SER A 87 -3.01 -11.42 -5.78
C SER A 87 -2.54 -12.86 -5.95
N GLU A 88 -1.32 -13.10 -6.43
CA GLU A 88 -0.72 -14.44 -6.55
C GLU A 88 -0.70 -15.20 -5.21
N ASN A 89 -0.47 -14.48 -4.09
CA ASN A 89 -0.44 -15.08 -2.75
C ASN A 89 -1.84 -15.20 -2.10
N ASN A 90 -2.92 -14.84 -2.80
CA ASN A 90 -4.28 -14.77 -2.26
C ASN A 90 -4.40 -13.87 -1.01
N ARG A 91 -3.55 -12.83 -0.93
CA ARG A 91 -3.40 -11.93 0.23
C ARG A 91 -4.05 -10.57 0.02
N LEU A 92 -4.95 -10.44 -0.96
CA LEU A 92 -5.66 -9.18 -1.24
C LEU A 92 -6.49 -8.69 -0.04
N MET A 93 -7.01 -9.60 0.79
CA MET A 93 -7.72 -9.24 2.03
C MET A 93 -6.81 -8.55 3.07
N LEU A 94 -5.48 -8.65 2.94
CA LEU A 94 -4.52 -7.98 3.82
C LEU A 94 -4.18 -6.55 3.37
N MET A 95 -4.64 -6.13 2.19
CA MET A 95 -4.41 -4.77 1.68
C MET A 95 -4.81 -3.66 2.68
N PRO A 96 -5.99 -3.67 3.31
CA PRO A 96 -6.34 -2.64 4.31
C PRO A 96 -5.35 -2.58 5.48
N GLU A 97 -4.89 -3.73 6.00
CA GLU A 97 -3.85 -3.77 7.04
C GLU A 97 -2.51 -3.22 6.53
N ILE A 98 -2.14 -3.50 5.28
CA ILE A 98 -0.92 -2.97 4.66
C ILE A 98 -0.98 -1.45 4.55
N VAL A 99 -2.13 -0.89 4.19
CA VAL A 99 -2.32 0.58 4.11
C VAL A 99 -2.13 1.21 5.47
N VAL A 100 -2.79 0.68 6.51
CA VAL A 100 -2.65 1.19 7.88
C VAL A 100 -1.19 1.14 8.36
N LEU A 101 -0.49 0.04 8.09
CA LEU A 101 0.93 -0.10 8.44
C LEU A 101 1.82 0.85 7.62
N PHE A 102 1.54 1.04 6.34
CA PHE A 102 2.27 1.97 5.49
C PHE A 102 2.08 3.42 5.96
N GLU A 103 0.84 3.81 6.30
CA GLU A 103 0.55 5.12 6.85
C GLU A 103 1.22 5.33 8.20
N ALA A 104 1.25 4.32 9.06
CA ALA A 104 2.00 4.37 10.32
C ALA A 104 3.50 4.62 10.05
N HIS A 105 4.11 3.87 9.13
CA HIS A 105 5.52 4.06 8.76
C HIS A 105 5.80 5.42 8.12
N ARG A 106 4.89 5.90 7.28
CA ARG A 106 4.96 7.24 6.69
C ARG A 106 4.86 8.31 7.77
N ALA A 107 3.90 8.20 8.69
CA ALA A 107 3.73 9.13 9.80
C ALA A 107 4.96 9.11 10.72
N GLU A 108 5.54 7.95 11.03
CA GLU A 108 6.79 7.84 11.77
C GLU A 108 7.96 8.52 11.05
N ALA A 109 8.07 8.35 9.72
CA ALA A 109 9.11 8.98 8.92
C ALA A 109 8.92 10.50 8.79
N GLU A 110 7.70 10.98 8.53
CA GLU A 110 7.37 12.41 8.49
C GLU A 110 7.55 13.05 9.87
N ASN A 111 7.16 12.37 10.96
CA ASN A 111 7.39 12.86 12.32
C ASN A 111 8.89 12.92 12.67
N THR A 112 9.67 11.94 12.20
CA THR A 112 11.15 11.97 12.33
C THR A 112 11.76 13.14 11.56
N VAL A 113 11.19 13.49 10.40
CA VAL A 113 11.62 14.64 9.59
C VAL A 113 11.21 15.97 10.24
N GLU A 114 9.98 16.11 10.74
CA GLU A 114 9.52 17.31 11.47
C GLU A 114 10.24 17.51 12.82
N ALA A 115 10.70 16.43 13.47
CA ALA A 115 11.49 16.52 14.69
C ALA A 115 12.91 17.11 14.47
N THR A 116 13.29 17.41 13.23
CA THR A 116 14.59 18.01 12.89
C THR A 116 14.44 19.38 12.20
N ALA A 117 13.65 20.29 12.78
CA ALA A 117 13.74 21.72 12.51
C ALA A 117 14.23 22.48 13.76
N THR A 118 15.55 22.61 13.86
CA THR A 118 16.23 23.48 14.82
C THR A 118 15.93 24.95 14.54
N SER A 119 15.54 25.73 15.56
CA SER A 119 16.10 27.08 15.72
C SER A 119 16.21 27.45 17.20
N ALA A 120 17.42 27.32 17.72
CA ALA A 120 17.89 28.21 18.78
C ALA A 120 17.95 29.63 18.19
N TYR A 121 17.19 30.58 18.73
CA TYR A 121 17.52 31.99 18.59
C TYR A 121 16.90 32.85 19.71
N ALA A 122 17.82 33.54 20.42
CA ALA A 122 17.71 34.68 21.35
C ALA A 122 16.75 34.60 22.55
#